data_AF-A0A7J9CYC1-F1
#
_entry.id   AF-A0A7J9CYC1-F1
#
_cell.length_a   1.000
_cell.length_b   1.000
_cell.length_c   1.000
_cell.angle_alpha   90.00
_cell.angle_beta   90.00
_cell.angle_gamma   90.00
#
_symmetry.space_group_name_H-M   'P 1'
#
loop_
_entity.id
_entity.type
_entity.pdbx_description
1 polymer ?
#
loop_
_entity_poly.entity_id
_entity_poly.type
_entity_poly.pdbx_seq_one_letter_code
_entity_poly.pdbx_strand_id
1 'polypeptide(L)'
;MMFTFQMMFTLMETVKKGKHLRYQLHILKLEGKKSSKKIGGVARLSSQIEKLCDAADNMSQATSSLTPIMDPYGIPQAVKVLDCMSEEVPKASLLYFFLLRLLLNKDKRIMFLSINPKIRVLWIKTEIEDS
;
A
#
# COMPACT_ATOMS: atom_id res chain seq x y z
N MET A 1 -4.13 14.88 -12.60
CA MET A 1 -2.67 14.61 -12.46
C MET A 1 -2.00 15.35 -11.30
N MET A 2 -2.64 16.33 -10.63
CA MET A 2 -2.04 17.07 -9.50
C MET A 2 -1.87 16.29 -8.18
N PHE A 3 -2.70 15.27 -7.93
CA PHE A 3 -2.70 14.56 -6.63
C PHE A 3 -1.45 13.72 -6.38
N THR A 4 -0.81 13.17 -7.42
CA THR A 4 0.41 12.37 -7.29
C THR A 4 1.65 13.22 -7.06
N PHE A 5 1.73 14.41 -7.68
CA PHE A 5 2.81 15.36 -7.46
C PHE A 5 2.80 15.95 -6.05
N GLN A 6 1.62 16.28 -5.52
CA GLN A 6 1.50 16.79 -4.15
C GLN A 6 1.99 15.76 -3.12
N MET A 7 1.65 14.48 -3.31
CA MET A 7 2.08 13.40 -2.43
C MET A 7 3.59 13.15 -2.50
N MET A 8 4.20 13.19 -3.70
CA MET A 8 5.66 13.11 -3.84
C MET A 8 6.38 14.29 -3.19
N PHE A 9 5.83 15.50 -3.30
CA PHE A 9 6.42 16.70 -2.67
C PHE A 9 6.38 16.59 -1.14
N THR A 10 5.26 16.17 -0.56
CA THR A 10 5.15 15.92 0.89
C THR A 10 6.08 14.80 1.35
N LEU A 11 6.23 13.72 0.58
CA LEU A 11 7.17 12.64 0.89
C LEU A 11 8.63 13.13 0.86
N MET A 12 8.98 13.97 -0.10
CA MET A 12 10.33 14.52 -0.22
C MET A 12 10.67 15.47 0.93
N GLU A 13 9.72 16.32 1.35
CA GLU A 13 9.87 17.20 2.51
C GLU A 13 10.01 16.41 3.83
N THR A 14 9.21 15.36 4.02
CA THR A 14 9.30 14.49 5.21
C THR A 14 10.61 13.71 5.27
N VAL A 15 11.11 13.21 4.13
CA VAL A 15 12.43 12.55 4.04
C VAL A 15 13.57 13.54 4.28
N LYS A 16 13.49 14.78 3.77
CA LYS A 16 14.51 15.82 3.98
C LYS A 16 14.59 16.25 5.44
N LYS A 17 13.44 16.44 6.10
CA LYS A 17 13.36 16.75 7.53
C LYS A 17 13.92 15.61 8.40
N GLY A 18 13.63 14.35 8.05
CA GLY A 18 14.20 13.17 8.70
C GLY A 18 15.73 13.08 8.56
N LYS A 19 16.28 13.42 7.38
CA LYS A 19 17.74 13.47 7.17
C LYS A 19 18.40 14.58 8.01
N HIS A 20 17.81 15.77 8.07
CA HIS A 20 18.31 16.88 8.89
C HIS A 20 18.36 16.53 10.40
N LEU A 21 17.32 15.87 10.92
CA LEU A 21 17.29 15.39 12.30
C LEU A 21 18.37 14.34 12.58
N ARG A 22 18.66 13.44 11.63
CA ARG A 22 19.76 12.46 11.74
C ARG A 22 21.14 13.12 11.73
N TYR A 23 21.34 14.14 10.89
CA TYR A 23 22.58 14.93 10.90
C TYR A 23 22.78 15.68 12.23
N GLN A 24 21.72 16.29 12.78
CA GLN A 24 21.76 16.94 14.10
C GLN A 24 22.06 15.95 15.24
N LEU A 25 21.51 14.74 15.20
CA LEU A 25 21.80 13.68 16.17
C LEU A 25 23.28 13.22 16.09
N HIS A 26 23.86 13.21 14.89
CA HIS A 26 25.26 12.86 14.69
C HIS A 26 26.22 13.94 15.24
N ILE A 27 25.88 15.22 15.11
CA ILE A 27 26.66 16.34 15.67
C ILE A 27 26.66 16.28 17.21
N LEU A 28 25.52 16.04 17.84
CA LEU A 28 25.41 15.82 19.29
C LEU A 28 26.24 14.63 19.79
N LYS A 29 26.40 13.57 18.97
CA LYS A 29 27.28 12.42 19.27
C LYS A 29 28.77 12.75 19.19
N LEU A 30 29.18 13.72 18.36
CA LEU A 30 30.58 14.12 18.17
C LEU A 30 31.05 15.15 19.22
N GLU A 31 30.17 16.02 19.72
CA GLU A 31 30.51 17.00 20.78
C GLU A 31 30.71 16.39 22.19
N GLY A 32 30.42 15.10 22.38
CA GLY A 32 30.56 14.38 23.66
C GLY A 32 32.00 14.08 24.12
N LYS A 33 33.03 14.66 23.51
CA LYS A 33 34.44 14.50 23.93
C LYS A 33 35.04 15.82 24.43
N LYS A 34 34.56 16.31 25.57
CA LYS A 34 35.38 17.11 26.50
C LYS A 34 34.80 17.04 27.92
N SER A 35 35.58 16.37 28.77
CA SER A 35 35.55 16.29 30.23
C SER A 35 34.34 16.90 30.96
N SER A 36 33.49 16.07 31.56
CA SER A 36 32.91 16.38 32.87
C SER A 36 32.34 15.12 33.55
N LYS A 37 32.70 15.02 34.83
CA LYS A 37 32.14 14.22 35.94
C LYS A 37 30.91 13.36 35.60
N LYS A 38 31.00 12.04 35.84
CA LYS A 38 29.90 11.07 35.71
C LYS A 38 28.62 11.58 36.40
N ILE A 39 27.72 12.15 35.62
CA ILE A 39 26.34 12.44 36.02
C ILE A 39 25.51 11.25 35.56
N GLY A 40 25.11 10.40 36.51
CA GLY A 40 24.29 9.21 36.26
C GLY A 40 22.94 9.48 35.57
N GLY A 41 22.58 10.75 35.35
CA GLY A 41 21.43 11.17 34.55
C GLY A 41 21.63 11.06 33.04
N VAL A 42 22.84 11.27 32.49
CA VAL A 42 23.06 11.26 31.03
C VAL A 42 23.04 9.84 30.46
N ALA A 43 23.60 8.87 31.20
CA ALA A 43 23.52 7.44 30.84
C ALA A 43 22.06 6.93 30.88
N ARG A 44 21.24 7.43 31.82
CA ARG A 44 19.81 7.11 31.91
C ARG A 44 19.03 7.70 30.73
N LEU A 45 19.31 8.94 30.34
CA LEU A 45 18.68 9.58 29.19
C LEU A 45 19.01 8.90 27.87
N SER A 46 20.28 8.52 27.64
CA SER A 46 20.67 7.77 26.44
C SER A 46 19.92 6.44 26.33
N SER A 47 19.80 5.70 27.43
CA SER A 47 19.03 4.43 27.45
C SER A 47 17.54 4.64 27.22
N GLN A 48 16.97 5.75 27.69
CA GLN A 48 15.56 6.07 27.43
C GLN A 48 15.30 6.44 25.97
N ILE A 49 16.23 7.15 25.32
CA ILE A 49 16.14 7.48 23.90
C ILE A 49 16.22 6.21 23.05
N GLU A 50 17.14 5.30 23.36
CA GLU A 50 17.28 4.01 22.68
C GLU A 50 16.00 3.17 22.78
N LYS A 51 15.42 3.05 23.98
CA LYS A 51 14.12 2.37 24.18
C LYS A 51 12.97 3.03 23.41
N LEU A 52 12.99 4.35 23.26
CA LEU A 52 11.98 5.09 22.49
C LEU A 52 12.14 4.86 20.99
N CYS A 53 13.38 4.80 20.50
CA CYS A 53 13.69 4.43 19.12
C CYS A 53 13.24 2.99 18.84
N ASP A 54 13.59 2.04 19.71
CA ASP A 54 13.18 0.64 19.56
C ASP A 54 11.66 0.49 19.63
N ALA A 55 10.97 1.23 20.51
CA ALA A 55 9.51 1.21 20.59
C ALA A 55 8.86 1.80 19.33
N ALA A 56 9.42 2.88 18.79
CA ALA A 56 8.92 3.52 17.56
C ALA A 56 9.15 2.62 16.33
N ASP A 57 10.34 2.02 16.23
CA ASP A 57 10.67 1.08 15.16
C ASP A 57 9.81 -0.17 15.27
N ASN A 58 9.66 -0.77 16.46
CA ASN A 58 8.76 -1.92 16.67
C ASN A 58 7.30 -1.60 16.38
N MET A 59 6.82 -0.40 16.73
CA MET A 59 5.45 0.04 16.40
C MET A 59 5.27 0.22 14.88
N SER A 60 6.27 0.79 14.20
CA SER A 60 6.30 0.93 12.74
C SER A 60 6.37 -0.44 12.04
N GLN A 61 7.12 -1.39 12.58
CA GLN A 61 7.19 -2.76 12.05
C GLN A 61 5.87 -3.51 12.29
N ALA A 62 5.26 -3.37 13.46
CA ALA A 62 3.97 -3.99 13.78
C ALA A 62 2.86 -3.47 12.86
N THR A 63 2.83 -2.16 12.57
CA THR A 63 1.86 -1.59 11.61
C THR A 63 2.16 -1.95 10.15
N SER A 64 3.44 -2.11 9.77
CA SER A 64 3.81 -2.59 8.43
C SER A 64 3.54 -4.09 8.21
N SER A 65 3.52 -4.89 9.29
CA SER A 65 3.26 -6.34 9.23
C SER A 65 1.77 -6.68 9.13
N LEU A 66 0.89 -5.69 9.25
CA LEU A 66 -0.52 -5.87 8.99
C LEU A 66 -0.69 -6.19 7.50
N THR A 67 -0.97 -7.45 7.18
CA THR A 67 -1.29 -7.89 5.81
C THR A 67 -2.26 -6.88 5.21
N PRO A 68 -1.97 -6.31 4.02
CA PRO A 68 -2.91 -5.44 3.35
C PRO A 68 -4.24 -6.21 3.29
N ILE A 69 -5.30 -5.62 3.82
CA ILE A 69 -6.64 -6.15 3.64
C ILE A 69 -6.86 -6.15 2.12
N MET A 70 -6.68 -7.32 1.49
CA MET A 70 -6.87 -7.47 0.06
C MET A 70 -8.35 -7.23 -0.20
N ASP A 71 -8.66 -6.21 -0.99
CA ASP A 71 -10.01 -5.98 -1.48
C ASP A 71 -10.52 -7.28 -2.12
N PRO A 72 -11.55 -7.94 -1.56
CA PRO A 72 -12.08 -9.18 -2.12
C PRO A 72 -12.64 -8.98 -3.53
N TYR A 73 -12.93 -7.73 -3.90
CA TYR A 73 -13.36 -7.32 -5.23
C TYR A 73 -12.27 -6.60 -6.00
N GLY A 74 -11.00 -6.77 -5.65
CA GLY A 74 -9.88 -6.14 -6.33
C GLY A 74 -9.77 -6.57 -7.79
N ILE A 75 -9.18 -5.71 -8.62
CA ILE A 75 -8.94 -5.99 -10.06
C ILE A 75 -8.17 -7.32 -10.26
N PRO A 76 -7.09 -7.63 -9.49
CA PRO A 76 -6.39 -8.90 -9.66
C PRO A 76 -7.28 -10.12 -9.44
N GLN A 77 -8.21 -10.05 -8.47
CA GLN A 77 -9.16 -11.12 -8.19
C GLN A 77 -10.17 -11.27 -9.32
N ALA A 78 -10.70 -10.16 -9.84
CA ALA A 78 -11.62 -10.16 -10.97
C ALA A 78 -11.00 -10.75 -12.25
N VAL A 79 -9.76 -10.37 -12.55
CA VAL A 79 -9.01 -10.92 -13.70
C VAL A 79 -8.75 -12.41 -13.52
N LYS A 80 -8.38 -12.86 -12.32
CA LYS A 80 -8.19 -14.29 -12.03
C LYS A 80 -9.48 -15.08 -12.27
N VAL A 81 -10.63 -14.55 -11.85
CA VAL A 81 -11.93 -15.21 -12.09
C VAL A 81 -12.29 -15.22 -13.57
N LEU A 82 -12.02 -14.13 -14.30
CA LEU A 82 -12.21 -14.07 -15.76
C LEU A 82 -11.33 -15.11 -16.47
N ASP A 83 -10.07 -15.24 -16.08
CA ASP A 83 -9.13 -16.21 -16.63
C ASP A 83 -9.58 -17.67 -16.42
N CYS A 84 -10.36 -17.95 -15.36
CA CYS A 84 -10.95 -19.27 -15.12
C CYS A 84 -12.16 -19.58 -16.01
N MET A 85 -12.73 -18.59 -16.71
CA MET A 85 -13.85 -18.76 -17.65
C MET A 85 -13.35 -18.85 -19.10
N SER A 86 -12.17 -19.44 -19.31
CA SER A 86 -11.50 -19.44 -20.62
C SER A 86 -12.24 -20.27 -21.69
N GLU A 87 -13.11 -21.19 -21.28
CA GLU A 87 -13.92 -22.00 -22.19
C GLU A 87 -15.04 -21.15 -22.83
N GLU A 88 -15.72 -20.35 -22.03
CA GLU A 88 -16.81 -19.48 -22.50
C GLU A 88 -16.31 -18.12 -23.00
N VAL A 89 -15.19 -17.66 -22.45
CA VAL A 89 -14.53 -16.39 -22.82
C VAL A 89 -13.07 -16.67 -23.19
N PRO A 90 -12.81 -17.04 -24.46
CA PRO A 90 -11.45 -17.30 -24.91
C PRO A 90 -10.53 -16.09 -24.68
N LYS A 91 -9.31 -16.37 -24.20
CA LYS A 91 -8.28 -15.33 -24.03
C LYS A 91 -7.99 -14.67 -25.37
N ALA A 92 -7.75 -13.36 -25.34
CA ALA A 92 -7.56 -12.51 -26.52
C ALA A 92 -8.77 -12.37 -27.47
N SER A 93 -9.95 -12.87 -27.10
CA SER A 93 -11.19 -12.53 -27.82
C SER A 93 -11.60 -11.06 -27.58
N LEU A 94 -12.42 -10.51 -28.48
CA LEU A 94 -13.03 -9.19 -28.26
C LEU A 94 -13.84 -9.15 -26.95
N LEU A 95 -14.53 -10.25 -26.64
CA LEU A 95 -15.30 -10.42 -25.41
C LEU A 95 -14.41 -10.30 -24.16
N TYR A 96 -13.22 -10.89 -24.21
CA TYR A 96 -12.24 -10.80 -23.12
C TYR A 96 -11.80 -9.35 -22.87
N PHE A 97 -11.49 -8.59 -23.92
CA PHE A 97 -11.12 -7.18 -23.79
C PHE A 97 -12.30 -6.29 -23.36
N PHE A 98 -13.52 -6.60 -23.81
CA PHE A 98 -14.73 -5.96 -23.33
C PHE A 98 -14.87 -6.14 -21.82
N LEU A 99 -14.70 -7.36 -21.31
CA LEU A 99 -14.79 -7.65 -19.88
C LEU A 99 -13.70 -6.96 -19.09
N LEU A 100 -12.46 -6.93 -19.59
CA LEU A 100 -11.40 -6.17 -18.93
C LEU A 100 -11.77 -4.70 -18.74
N ARG A 101 -12.38 -4.07 -19.75
CA ARG A 101 -12.88 -2.68 -19.64
C ARG A 101 -14.06 -2.58 -18.65
N LEU A 102 -15.00 -3.53 -18.70
CA LEU A 102 -16.14 -3.61 -17.79
C LEU A 102 -15.70 -3.68 -16.32
N LEU A 103 -14.69 -4.50 -16.03
CA LEU A 103 -14.15 -4.73 -14.68
C LEU A 103 -13.38 -3.53 -14.11
N LEU A 104 -13.04 -2.52 -14.92
CA LEU A 104 -12.52 -1.25 -14.40
C LEU A 104 -13.58 -0.48 -13.61
N ASN A 105 -14.86 -0.62 -13.99
CA ASN A 105 -15.97 -0.07 -13.22
C ASN A 105 -16.13 -0.87 -11.91
N LYS A 106 -16.09 -0.17 -10.78
CA LYS A 106 -16.14 -0.79 -9.45
C LYS A 106 -17.42 -1.57 -9.21
N ASP A 107 -18.56 -1.00 -9.56
CA ASP A 107 -19.86 -1.60 -9.27
C ASP A 107 -20.12 -2.82 -10.17
N LYS A 108 -19.80 -2.69 -11.46
CA LYS A 108 -19.89 -3.82 -12.41
C LYS A 108 -18.93 -4.95 -12.03
N ARG A 109 -17.74 -4.64 -11.52
CA ARG A 109 -16.78 -5.64 -11.02
C ARG A 109 -17.30 -6.37 -9.79
N ILE A 110 -17.85 -5.64 -8.81
CA ILE A 110 -18.47 -6.24 -7.61
C ILE A 110 -19.62 -7.16 -8.03
N MET A 111 -20.47 -6.70 -8.95
CA MET A 111 -21.58 -7.48 -9.49
C MET A 111 -21.09 -8.77 -10.18
N PHE A 112 -20.15 -8.67 -11.12
CA PHE A 112 -19.56 -9.82 -11.82
C PHE A 112 -19.03 -10.88 -10.85
N LEU A 113 -18.28 -10.45 -9.83
CA LEU A 113 -17.70 -11.35 -8.83
C LEU A 113 -18.76 -11.99 -7.92
N SER A 114 -19.86 -11.28 -7.65
CA SER A 114 -20.96 -11.75 -6.80
C SER A 114 -21.95 -12.67 -7.53
N ILE A 115 -22.04 -12.56 -8.85
CA ILE A 115 -22.94 -13.38 -9.68
C ILE A 115 -22.50 -14.85 -9.67
N ASN A 116 -23.49 -15.76 -9.68
CA ASN A 116 -23.25 -17.20 -9.80
C ASN A 116 -22.49 -17.51 -11.11
N PRO A 117 -21.36 -18.24 -11.06
CA PRO A 117 -20.55 -18.54 -12.24
C PRO A 117 -21.33 -19.07 -13.44
N LYS A 118 -22.38 -19.87 -13.19
CA LYS A 118 -23.21 -20.50 -14.23
C LYS A 118 -24.01 -19.51 -15.08
N ILE A 119 -24.30 -18.31 -14.55
CA ILE A 119 -25.10 -17.29 -15.24
C ILE A 119 -24.29 -16.05 -15.61
N ARG A 120 -22.99 -16.00 -15.28
CA ARG A 120 -22.14 -14.84 -15.59
C ARG A 120 -22.12 -14.54 -17.08
N VAL A 121 -22.00 -15.56 -17.93
CA VAL A 121 -21.99 -15.40 -19.39
C VAL A 121 -23.28 -14.74 -19.89
N LEU A 122 -24.43 -15.08 -19.30
CA LEU A 122 -25.71 -14.46 -19.66
C LEU A 122 -25.73 -12.98 -19.28
N TRP A 123 -25.28 -12.64 -18.08
CA TRP A 123 -25.16 -11.24 -17.65
C TRP A 123 -24.17 -10.45 -18.52
N ILE A 124 -23.07 -11.06 -18.95
CA ILE A 124 -22.13 -10.40 -19.85
C ILE A 124 -22.80 -10.06 -21.19
N LYS A 125 -23.66 -10.94 -21.72
CA LYS A 125 -24.38 -10.68 -22.97
C LYS A 125 -25.31 -9.48 -22.86
N THR A 126 -26.04 -9.36 -21.73
CA THR A 126 -26.92 -8.20 -21.51
C THR A 126 -26.12 -6.90 -21.44
N GLU A 127 -24.95 -6.91 -20.79
CA GLU A 127 -24.07 -5.74 -20.71
C GLU A 127 -23.47 -5.32 -22.06
N ILE A 128 -23.35 -6.23 -23.03
CA ILE A 128 -22.89 -5.92 -24.39
C ILE A 128 -23.99 -5.27 -25.21
N GLU A 129 -25.23 -5.75 -25.06
CA GLU A 129 -26.40 -5.20 -25.76
C GLU A 129 -26.72 -3.77 -25.29
N ASP A 130 -26.45 -3.48 -24.03
CA ASP A 130 -26.66 -2.15 -23.42
C ASP A 130 -25.51 -1.14 -23.71
N SER A 131 -24.43 -1.55 -24.37
CA SER A 131 -23.19 -0.77 -24.55
C SER A 131 -23.00 -0.20 -25.95
#